data_AF-A0A563BXH2-F1
#
_entry.id   AF-A0A563BXH2-F1
#
_cell.length_a   1.000
_cell.length_b   1.000
_cell.length_c   1.000
_cell.angle_alpha   90.00
_cell.angle_beta   90.00
_cell.angle_gamma   90.00
#
_symmetry.space_group_name_H-M   'P 1'
#
loop_
_entity.id
_entity.type
_entity.pdbx_description
1 polymer ?
#
loop_
_entity_poly.entity_id
_entity_poly.type
_entity_poly.pdbx_seq_one_letter_code
_entity_poly.pdbx_strand_id
1 'polypeptide(L)'
;MSDEFGFILVQKLRAILRKDPPYIIQCDAGKKRTGFVCLILEMLSGTNYTNIVNDYSESYKNNNGLNFLTNPEIAKEIEVHKIQKLIYYINGNQDFEKTNLEKIAYSFLQRYGMLQREVQILQQKLYR
;
A
#
# COMPACT_ATOMS: atom_id res chain seq x y z
N MET A 1 6.80 11.06 -5.13
CA MET A 1 5.34 11.22 -4.99
C MET A 1 5.12 12.60 -4.39
N SER A 2 4.16 13.40 -4.87
CA SER A 2 3.92 14.74 -4.32
C SER A 2 3.06 14.66 -3.07
N ASP A 3 3.18 15.65 -2.18
CA ASP A 3 2.30 15.77 -1.00
C ASP A 3 0.82 15.90 -1.39
N GLU A 4 0.55 16.52 -2.54
CA GLU A 4 -0.79 16.59 -3.13
C GLU A 4 -1.43 15.20 -3.29
N PHE A 5 -0.64 14.20 -3.69
CA PHE A 5 -1.15 12.83 -3.81
C PHE A 5 -1.62 12.28 -2.46
N GLY A 6 -0.88 12.55 -1.38
CA GLY A 6 -1.24 12.13 -0.03
C GLY A 6 -2.57 12.72 0.42
N PHE A 7 -2.78 14.02 0.19
CA PHE A 7 -4.05 14.68 0.48
C PHE A 7 -5.21 14.11 -0.34
N ILE A 8 -5.01 13.90 -1.65
CA ILE A 8 -6.03 13.30 -2.52
C ILE A 8 -6.38 11.88 -2.06
N LEU A 9 -5.38 11.07 -1.69
CA LEU A 9 -5.60 9.72 -1.19
C LEU A 9 -6.49 9.72 0.06
N VAL A 10 -6.18 10.54 1.06
CA VAL A 10 -7.00 10.63 2.29
C VAL A 10 -8.43 11.05 1.96
N GLN A 11 -8.63 12.02 1.05
CA GLN A 11 -9.96 12.43 0.61
C GLN A 11 -10.73 11.30 -0.09
N LYS A 12 -10.07 10.47 -0.90
CA LYS A 12 -10.68 9.30 -1.54
C LYS A 12 -11.00 8.19 -0.55
N LEU A 13 -10.13 7.93 0.43
CA LEU A 13 -10.39 6.97 1.51
C LEU A 13 -11.60 7.38 2.34
N ARG A 14 -11.78 8.68 2.65
CA ARG A 14 -13.00 9.19 3.29
C ARG A 14 -14.27 8.92 2.49
N ALA A 15 -14.19 9.01 1.16
CA ALA A 15 -15.33 8.67 0.31
C ALA A 15 -15.67 7.17 0.38
N ILE A 16 -14.66 6.30 0.52
CA ILE A 16 -14.83 4.85 0.74
C ILE A 16 -15.50 4.59 2.10
N LEU A 17 -15.14 5.33 3.16
CA LEU A 17 -15.75 5.15 4.49
C LEU A 17 -17.28 5.33 4.49
N ARG A 18 -17.81 6.13 3.56
CA ARG A 18 -19.24 6.43 3.41
C ARG A 18 -20.00 5.47 2.51
N LYS A 19 -19.33 4.46 1.94
CA LYS A 19 -19.93 3.47 1.05
C LYS A 19 -19.87 2.09 1.71
N ASP A 20 -20.68 1.17 1.20
CA ASP A 20 -20.61 -0.25 1.55
C ASP A 20 -19.71 -1.00 0.54
N PRO A 21 -18.96 -2.02 1.00
CA PRO A 21 -18.11 -2.84 0.14
C PRO A 21 -18.95 -3.69 -0.85
N PRO A 22 -18.36 -4.21 -1.94
CA PRO A 22 -16.94 -4.21 -2.29
C PRO A 22 -16.46 -2.93 -3.01
N TYR A 23 -15.14 -2.69 -2.99
CA TYR A 23 -14.51 -1.57 -3.71
C TYR A 23 -13.44 -2.07 -4.67
N ILE A 24 -13.30 -1.36 -5.79
CA ILE A 24 -12.19 -1.54 -6.72
C ILE A 24 -11.31 -0.29 -6.67
N ILE A 25 -10.02 -0.49 -6.39
CA ILE A 25 -9.00 0.55 -6.46
C ILE A 25 -8.20 0.30 -7.73
N GLN A 26 -8.27 1.23 -8.68
CA GLN A 26 -7.63 1.07 -9.99
C GLN A 26 -7.01 2.38 -10.47
N CYS A 27 -5.87 2.24 -11.15
CA CYS A 27 -5.30 3.22 -12.07
C CYS A 27 -5.13 2.54 -13.43
N ASP A 28 -4.70 3.24 -14.48
CA ASP A 28 -4.72 2.70 -15.85
C ASP A 28 -4.13 1.28 -16.01
N ALA A 29 -2.98 1.01 -15.38
CA ALA A 29 -2.30 -0.28 -15.47
C ALA A 29 -2.39 -1.14 -14.18
N GLY A 30 -3.13 -0.72 -13.15
CA GLY A 30 -3.26 -1.48 -11.90
C GLY A 30 -1.98 -1.68 -11.07
N LYS A 31 -0.86 -1.05 -11.42
CA LYS A 31 0.47 -1.39 -10.85
C LYS A 31 1.09 -0.32 -9.96
N LYS A 32 1.25 0.92 -10.46
CA LYS A 32 2.00 1.97 -9.74
C LYS A 32 1.16 2.63 -8.65
N ARG A 33 0.13 3.38 -9.03
CA ARG A 33 -0.75 4.11 -8.10
C ARG A 33 -1.64 3.15 -7.32
N THR A 34 -2.17 2.13 -8.00
CA THR A 34 -2.94 1.06 -7.34
C THR A 34 -2.08 0.34 -6.32
N GLY A 35 -0.93 -0.20 -6.72
CA GLY A 35 -0.02 -0.91 -5.81
C GLY A 35 0.44 -0.06 -4.62
N PHE A 36 0.63 1.25 -4.79
CA PHE A 36 0.91 2.15 -3.67
C PHE A 36 -0.23 2.21 -2.65
N VAL A 37 -1.47 2.36 -3.13
CA VAL A 37 -2.65 2.42 -2.26
C VAL A 37 -2.91 1.07 -1.61
N CYS A 38 -2.85 -0.04 -2.36
CA CYS A 38 -2.99 -1.39 -1.83
C CYS A 38 -1.94 -1.66 -0.74
N LEU A 39 -0.66 -1.34 -0.99
CA LEU A 39 0.41 -1.51 -0.02
C LEU A 39 0.13 -0.77 1.29
N ILE A 40 -0.39 0.47 1.25
CA ILE A 40 -0.79 1.19 2.47
C ILE A 40 -1.93 0.47 3.20
N LEU A 41 -2.93 -0.03 2.47
CA LEU A 41 -4.08 -0.74 3.04
C LEU A 41 -3.69 -2.09 3.64
N GLU A 42 -2.79 -2.84 2.99
CA GLU A 42 -2.24 -4.09 3.51
C GLU A 42 -1.38 -3.85 4.75
N MET A 43 -0.50 -2.85 4.73
CA MET A 43 0.25 -2.46 5.92
C MET A 43 -0.71 -2.11 7.07
N LEU A 44 -1.76 -1.33 6.78
CA LEU A 44 -2.76 -0.92 7.76
C LEU A 44 -3.64 -2.07 8.27
N SER A 45 -3.80 -3.15 7.50
CA SER A 45 -4.50 -4.37 7.95
C SER A 45 -3.63 -5.22 8.87
N GLY A 46 -2.35 -4.90 9.05
CA GLY A 46 -1.45 -5.66 9.91
C GLY A 46 -1.02 -7.00 9.30
N THR A 47 -1.16 -7.18 7.98
CA THR A 47 -0.57 -8.34 7.30
C THR A 47 0.96 -8.30 7.37
N ASN A 48 1.61 -9.44 7.14
CA ASN A 48 3.06 -9.53 7.20
C ASN A 48 3.73 -9.02 5.90
N TYR A 49 5.01 -8.65 6.00
CA TYR A 49 5.79 -8.13 4.89
C TYR A 49 5.84 -9.08 3.68
N THR A 50 5.98 -10.39 3.92
CA THR A 50 6.01 -11.40 2.85
C THR A 50 4.71 -11.40 2.03
N ASN A 51 3.56 -11.27 2.69
CA ASN A 51 2.26 -11.18 2.02
C ASN A 51 2.17 -9.91 1.14
N ILE A 52 2.62 -8.76 1.65
CA ILE A 52 2.67 -7.50 0.89
C ILE A 52 3.56 -7.65 -0.35
N VAL A 53 4.73 -8.27 -0.21
CA VAL A 53 5.64 -8.51 -1.35
C VAL A 53 4.97 -9.40 -2.39
N ASN A 54 4.29 -10.47 -1.96
CA ASN A 54 3.60 -11.39 -2.85
C ASN A 54 2.45 -10.72 -3.61
N ASP A 55 1.58 -9.96 -2.92
CA ASP A 55 0.45 -9.25 -3.54
C ASP A 55 0.93 -8.21 -4.57
N TYR A 56 1.85 -7.35 -4.15
CA TYR A 56 2.40 -6.32 -5.03
C TYR A 56 3.09 -6.92 -6.27
N SER A 57 3.78 -8.06 -6.09
CA SER A 57 4.45 -8.76 -7.19
C SER A 57 3.46 -9.39 -8.18
N GLU A 58 2.26 -9.78 -7.75
CA GLU A 58 1.23 -10.34 -8.62
C GLU A 58 0.81 -9.36 -9.73
N SER A 59 0.80 -8.07 -9.41
CA SER A 59 0.55 -6.99 -10.37
C SER A 59 1.59 -6.91 -11.51
N TYR A 60 2.73 -7.58 -11.36
CA TYR A 60 3.80 -7.66 -12.37
C TYR A 60 3.76 -8.97 -13.15
N LYS A 61 3.20 -10.06 -12.59
CA LYS A 61 2.99 -11.31 -13.34
C LYS A 61 1.95 -11.11 -14.43
N ASN A 62 0.79 -10.55 -14.05
CA ASN A 62 -0.39 -10.46 -14.92
C ASN A 62 -0.20 -9.51 -16.12
N ASN A 63 0.60 -8.46 -15.98
CA ASN A 63 0.80 -7.47 -17.05
C ASN A 63 2.02 -7.71 -17.95
N ASN A 64 3.01 -8.49 -17.49
CA ASN A 64 4.28 -8.66 -18.21
C ASN A 64 4.60 -10.13 -18.56
N GLY A 65 3.73 -11.09 -18.20
CA GLY A 65 4.01 -12.52 -18.40
C GLY A 65 5.21 -13.02 -17.57
N LEU A 66 5.56 -12.31 -16.50
CA LEU A 66 6.72 -12.62 -15.67
C LEU A 66 6.45 -13.82 -14.79
N ASN A 67 7.26 -14.88 -14.96
CA ASN A 67 7.32 -15.99 -14.02
C ASN A 67 8.51 -15.77 -13.05
N PHE A 68 8.22 -15.53 -11.78
CA PHE A 68 9.25 -15.30 -10.76
C PHE A 68 9.96 -16.58 -10.32
N LEU A 69 9.38 -17.77 -10.54
CA LEU A 69 10.08 -19.04 -10.29
C LEU A 69 11.27 -19.20 -11.24
N THR A 70 11.17 -18.65 -12.45
CA THR A 70 12.24 -18.70 -13.45
C THR A 70 13.11 -17.45 -13.47
N ASN A 71 12.74 -16.40 -12.73
CA ASN A 71 13.44 -15.10 -12.71
C ASN A 71 13.51 -14.50 -11.29
N PRO A 72 14.25 -15.13 -10.36
CA PRO A 72 14.33 -14.68 -8.97
C PRO A 72 14.96 -13.29 -8.81
N GLU A 73 15.86 -12.89 -9.73
CA GLU A 73 16.47 -11.55 -9.72
C GLU A 73 15.45 -10.44 -9.94
N ILE A 74 14.47 -10.65 -10.82
CA ILE A 74 13.40 -9.69 -11.09
C ILE A 74 12.50 -9.53 -9.86
N ALA A 75 12.19 -10.64 -9.17
CA ALA A 75 11.41 -10.59 -7.93
C ALA A 75 12.13 -9.76 -6.86
N LYS A 76 13.44 -9.98 -6.70
CA LYS A 76 14.29 -9.20 -5.78
C LYS A 76 14.39 -7.74 -6.19
N GLU A 77 14.46 -7.43 -7.48
CA GLU A 77 14.49 -6.05 -7.97
C GLU A 77 13.17 -5.32 -7.64
N ILE A 78 12.02 -5.98 -7.85
CA ILE A 78 10.70 -5.42 -7.51
C ILE A 78 10.62 -5.16 -6.01
N GLU A 79 11.05 -6.12 -5.19
CA GLU A 79 11.08 -5.96 -3.74
C GLU A 79 11.91 -4.74 -3.33
N VAL A 80 13.19 -4.70 -3.69
CA VAL A 80 14.12 -3.65 -3.24
C VAL A 80 13.80 -2.30 -3.88
N HIS A 81 13.64 -2.24 -5.20
CA HIS A 81 13.54 -0.97 -5.93
C HIS A 81 12.14 -0.41 -6.02
N LYS A 82 11.10 -1.19 -5.67
CA LYS A 82 9.71 -0.71 -5.63
C LYS A 82 9.16 -0.75 -4.21
N ILE A 83 9.01 -1.93 -3.63
CA ILE A 83 8.29 -2.09 -2.36
C ILE A 83 9.02 -1.40 -1.22
N GLN A 84 10.30 -1.74 -0.99
CA GLN A 84 11.08 -1.13 0.10
C GLN A 84 11.23 0.38 -0.07
N LYS A 85 11.44 0.88 -1.30
CA LYS A 85 11.48 2.34 -1.57
C LYS A 85 10.15 3.04 -1.26
N LEU A 86 9.02 2.40 -1.54
CA LEU A 86 7.71 2.96 -1.18
C LEU A 86 7.52 2.98 0.33
N ILE A 87 7.84 1.90 1.03
CA ILE A 87 7.73 1.85 2.50
C ILE A 87 8.65 2.89 3.15
N TYR A 88 9.89 3.03 2.68
CA TYR A 88 10.84 4.05 3.12
C TYR A 88 10.25 5.46 2.98
N TYR A 89 9.65 5.77 1.83
CA TYR A 89 8.98 7.06 1.60
C TYR A 89 7.76 7.26 2.53
N ILE A 90 6.90 6.25 2.67
CA ILE A 90 5.72 6.29 3.56
C ILE A 90 6.18 6.54 5.01
N ASN A 91 7.29 5.92 5.42
CA ASN A 91 7.92 6.10 6.72
C ASN A 91 8.66 7.45 6.89
N GLY A 92 8.46 8.42 5.99
CA GLY A 92 9.12 9.73 6.09
C GLY A 92 10.60 9.69 5.77
N ASN A 93 11.00 8.82 4.84
CA ASN A 93 12.39 8.60 4.43
C ASN A 93 13.26 8.05 5.58
N GLN A 94 12.70 7.10 6.33
CA GLN A 94 13.38 6.40 7.42
C GLN A 94 13.33 4.89 7.19
N ASP A 95 14.37 4.21 7.66
CA ASP A 95 14.42 2.75 7.67
C ASP A 95 13.28 2.16 8.50
N PHE A 96 12.79 0.99 8.10
CA PHE A 96 11.63 0.31 8.66
C PHE A 96 11.93 -1.12 9.15
N GLU A 97 13.18 -1.60 9.08
CA GLU A 97 13.53 -2.99 9.49
C GLU A 97 13.01 -3.39 10.88
N LYS A 98 12.99 -2.45 11.83
CA LYS A 98 12.56 -2.69 13.23
C LYS A 98 11.21 -2.04 13.56
N THR A 99 10.50 -1.55 12.55
CA THR A 99 9.30 -0.75 12.74
C THR A 99 8.05 -1.54 12.36
N ASN A 100 6.99 -1.38 13.14
CA ASN A 100 5.69 -1.97 12.83
C ASN A 100 5.08 -1.29 11.58
N LEU A 101 4.84 -2.06 10.52
CA LEU A 101 4.31 -1.57 9.24
C LEU A 101 2.92 -0.92 9.37
N GLU A 102 2.04 -1.46 10.22
CA GLU A 102 0.73 -0.88 10.50
C GLU A 102 0.86 0.52 11.09
N LYS A 103 1.80 0.70 12.03
CA LYS A 103 2.09 2.01 12.61
C LYS A 103 2.64 3.01 11.58
N ILE A 104 3.43 2.53 10.62
CA ILE A 104 3.93 3.37 9.51
C ILE A 104 2.77 3.85 8.64
N ALA A 105 1.89 2.95 8.21
CA ALA A 105 0.72 3.29 7.39
C ALA A 105 -0.24 4.23 8.13
N TYR A 106 -0.51 3.95 9.41
CA TYR A 106 -1.30 4.81 10.29
C TYR A 106 -0.72 6.24 10.35
N SER A 107 0.58 6.36 10.62
CA SER A 107 1.26 7.66 10.74
C SER A 107 1.27 8.43 9.41
N PHE A 108 1.41 7.72 8.28
CA PHE A 108 1.32 8.33 6.96
C PHE A 108 -0.07 8.92 6.68
N LEU A 109 -1.14 8.18 6.97
CA LEU A 109 -2.51 8.68 6.79
C LEU A 109 -2.81 9.88 7.70
N GLN A 110 -2.33 9.86 8.94
CA GLN A 110 -2.44 11.00 9.85
C GLN A 110 -1.68 12.23 9.35
N ARG A 111 -0.49 12.06 8.77
CA ARG A 111 0.31 13.16 8.20
C ARG A 111 -0.47 13.95 7.15
N TYR A 112 -1.31 13.28 6.36
CA TYR A 112 -2.17 13.89 5.35
C TYR A 112 -3.59 14.19 5.86
N GLY A 113 -3.77 14.19 7.18
CA GLY A 113 -4.95 14.72 7.85
C GLY A 113 -6.09 13.73 8.09
N MET A 114 -5.86 12.41 7.95
CA MET A 114 -6.87 11.41 8.32
C MET A 114 -6.98 11.30 9.85
N LEU A 115 -8.20 11.37 10.39
CA LEU A 115 -8.43 11.32 11.82
C LEU A 115 -8.29 9.89 12.35
N GLN A 116 -7.86 9.74 13.61
CA GLN A 116 -7.75 8.43 14.27
C GLN A 116 -9.02 7.56 14.12
N ARG A 117 -10.19 8.16 14.35
CA ARG A 117 -11.48 7.47 14.19
C ARG A 117 -11.73 7.01 12.75
N GLU A 118 -11.33 7.80 11.76
CA GLU A 118 -11.45 7.44 10.34
C GLU A 118 -10.55 6.24 10.00
N VAL A 119 -9.32 6.22 10.53
CA VAL A 119 -8.38 5.11 10.32
C VAL A 119 -8.89 3.82 10.97
N GLN A 120 -9.46 3.91 12.18
CA GLN A 120 -10.06 2.75 12.86
C GLN A 120 -11.24 2.15 12.07
N ILE A 121 -12.12 3.00 11.51
CA ILE A 121 -13.23 2.53 10.67
C ILE A 121 -12.69 1.90 9.38
N LEU A 122 -11.63 2.48 8.79
CA LEU A 122 -10.99 1.90 7.61
C LEU A 122 -10.44 0.51 7.92
N GLN A 123 -9.72 0.35 9.02
CA GLN A 123 -9.20 -0.93 9.49
C GLN A 123 -10.32 -1.97 9.65
N GLN A 124 -11.42 -1.62 10.33
CA GLN A 124 -12.57 -2.51 10.48
C GLN A 124 -13.18 -2.95 9.15
N LYS A 125 -13.16 -2.10 8.12
CA LYS A 125 -13.63 -2.44 6.77
C LYS A 125 -12.66 -3.36 6.01
N LEU A 126 -11.39 -3.46 6.41
CA LEU A 126 -10.38 -4.32 5.79
C LEU A 126 -10.36 -5.74 6.39
N TYR A 127 -10.80 -5.92 7.63
CA TYR A 127 -10.83 -7.22 8.33
C TYR A 127 -12.10 -8.06 8.09
N ARG A 128 -13.10 -7.50 7.40
CA ARG A 128 -14.35 -8.18 7.06
C ARG A 128 -14.23 -8.88 5.72
#